data_AF-A0A7Y8HLX2-F1
#
_entry.id   AF-A0A7Y8HLX2-F1
#
_cell.length_a   1.000
_cell.length_b   1.000
_cell.length_c   1.000
_cell.angle_alpha   90.00
_cell.angle_beta   90.00
_cell.angle_gamma   90.00
#
_symmetry.space_group_name_H-M   'P 1'
#
loop_
_entity.id
_entity.type
_entity.pdbx_description
1 polymer ?
#
loop_
_entity_poly.entity_id
_entity_poly.type
_entity_poly.pdbx_seq_one_letter_code
_entity_poly.pdbx_strand_id
1 'polypeptide(L)'
;MIQNEIQNRVLYFLNQNFAFNNSYLYFDKSSSKNLFHFLEKEFKKEDIANSKDIIRQSFIKFFASFGVKLFVLIKESNNIVLKYQNINEELEKEYSILKEIIQSYKDEILNTKQNENIFIINNNIKSELLKHVNDIDSLKVAIKTILDLDPRDVVLNLNDKILIKKFIPVDTLKERRFEGLPTNELELLKQKYLKFDYIQSIKDNLTEKFSNKLDFTIIDNRYFAKNVIEILTSVVCDSISKYINEDANVVKGLVNYIFRETFELMFLTIATKLCELLVLKDKNAENFVKFYSGDTIVEDNKKITLPEIIDNKNNRLNHISIMQIATSRTQSLEKIKESNAIIDNFKKSITELEEKIAKHKETIQDFKNTIIEMVKNHKDNIDKEESLKLEILTLKENIKKQDSKELQEQLSSVSLELRKIMRSGETFKDNKKEIEEKIELEENKIKSIENEIKNLTKKLELEEKRKENLVNLHKPLEEKYQIALKALSLTLPKFRI
;
A
#
# COMPACT_ATOMS: atom_id res chain seq x y z
N MET A 1 13.82 -23.10 -12.91
CA MET A 1 13.46 -23.42 -14.31
C MET A 1 14.44 -24.44 -14.89
N ILE A 2 15.73 -24.12 -14.98
CA ILE A 2 16.81 -25.01 -15.47
C ILE A 2 16.84 -26.38 -14.75
N GLN A 3 16.65 -26.39 -13.43
CA GLN A 3 16.59 -27.61 -12.62
C GLN A 3 15.51 -28.61 -13.08
N ASN A 4 14.32 -28.13 -13.46
CA ASN A 4 13.23 -28.98 -13.96
C ASN A 4 13.51 -29.49 -15.38
N GLU A 5 14.17 -28.68 -16.21
CA GLU A 5 14.58 -29.09 -17.56
C GLU A 5 15.64 -30.20 -17.50
N ILE A 6 16.63 -30.06 -16.62
CA ILE A 6 17.64 -31.10 -16.36
C ILE A 6 16.95 -32.38 -15.87
N GLN A 7 16.01 -32.28 -14.91
CA GLN A 7 15.25 -33.45 -14.44
C GLN A 7 14.55 -34.19 -15.59
N ASN A 8 13.84 -33.46 -16.45
CA ASN A 8 13.12 -34.04 -17.59
C ASN A 8 14.07 -34.70 -18.58
N ARG A 9 15.25 -34.10 -18.82
CA ARG A 9 16.27 -34.67 -19.71
C ARG A 9 16.93 -35.91 -19.14
N VAL A 10 17.18 -35.96 -17.83
CA VAL A 10 17.68 -37.18 -17.17
C VAL A 10 16.65 -38.31 -17.28
N LEU A 11 15.38 -38.03 -16.97
CA LEU A 11 14.32 -39.04 -17.09
C LEU A 11 14.14 -39.51 -18.54
N TYR A 12 14.22 -38.60 -19.51
CA TYR A 12 14.18 -38.94 -20.93
C TYR A 12 15.32 -39.88 -21.33
N PHE A 13 16.56 -39.55 -20.93
CA PHE A 13 17.73 -40.40 -21.19
C PHE A 13 17.56 -41.79 -20.57
N LEU A 14 17.10 -41.86 -19.32
CA LEU A 14 16.89 -43.13 -18.62
C LEU A 14 15.81 -43.98 -19.31
N ASN A 15 14.70 -43.37 -19.71
CA ASN A 15 13.63 -44.08 -20.42
C ASN A 15 14.09 -44.63 -21.78
N GLN A 16 14.85 -43.85 -22.55
CA GLN A 16 15.31 -44.30 -23.87
C GLN A 16 16.33 -45.44 -23.81
N ASN A 17 17.18 -45.45 -22.78
CA ASN A 17 18.31 -46.39 -22.72
C ASN A 17 18.08 -47.57 -21.77
N PHE A 18 17.17 -47.45 -20.79
CA PHE A 18 17.07 -48.40 -19.68
C PHE A 18 15.63 -48.89 -19.37
N ALA A 19 14.60 -48.42 -20.07
CA ALA A 19 13.21 -48.84 -19.80
C ALA A 19 12.88 -50.27 -20.27
N PHE A 20 13.68 -50.87 -21.14
CA PHE A 20 13.39 -52.15 -21.80
C PHE A 20 14.43 -53.24 -21.48
N ASN A 21 13.99 -54.50 -21.35
CA ASN A 21 14.82 -55.71 -21.20
C ASN A 21 15.75 -55.78 -19.97
N ASN A 22 15.31 -55.36 -18.78
CA ASN A 22 16.11 -55.41 -17.54
C ASN A 22 17.49 -54.70 -17.65
N SER A 23 17.67 -53.86 -18.66
CA SER A 23 18.92 -53.13 -18.95
C SER A 23 19.27 -52.13 -17.84
N TYR A 24 18.28 -51.71 -17.05
CA TYR A 24 18.46 -50.87 -15.86
C TYR A 24 19.39 -51.47 -14.80
N LEU A 25 19.65 -52.79 -14.82
CA LEU A 25 20.64 -53.45 -13.96
C LEU A 25 22.10 -53.22 -14.39
N TYR A 26 22.32 -52.67 -15.59
CA TYR A 26 23.63 -52.55 -16.22
C TYR A 26 24.08 -51.09 -16.39
N PHE A 27 23.64 -50.19 -15.50
CA PHE A 27 24.12 -48.81 -15.51
C PHE A 27 25.59 -48.75 -15.07
N ASP A 28 26.48 -48.58 -16.03
CA ASP A 28 27.92 -48.64 -15.85
C ASP A 28 28.61 -47.26 -15.99
N LYS A 29 29.94 -47.25 -15.90
CA LYS A 29 30.73 -46.02 -16.05
C LYS A 29 30.59 -45.42 -17.45
N SER A 30 30.38 -46.23 -18.50
CA SER A 30 30.14 -45.76 -19.86
C SER A 30 28.80 -45.01 -19.95
N SER A 31 27.76 -45.59 -19.36
CA SER A 31 26.41 -45.01 -19.26
C SER A 31 26.40 -43.68 -18.51
N SER A 32 27.17 -43.58 -17.41
CA SER A 32 27.35 -42.32 -16.68
C SER A 32 27.95 -41.24 -17.58
N LYS A 33 29.02 -41.55 -18.32
CA LYS A 33 29.65 -40.60 -19.24
C LYS A 33 28.70 -40.15 -20.34
N ASN A 34 27.93 -41.08 -20.90
CA ASN A 34 26.96 -40.80 -21.96
C ASN A 34 25.85 -39.87 -21.46
N LEU A 35 25.35 -40.06 -20.24
CA LEU A 35 24.37 -39.15 -19.63
C LEU A 35 24.94 -37.74 -19.48
N PHE A 36 26.14 -37.58 -18.90
CA PHE A 36 26.70 -36.24 -18.72
C PHE A 36 27.04 -35.57 -20.04
N HIS A 37 27.55 -36.32 -21.03
CA HIS A 37 27.74 -35.81 -22.38
C HIS A 37 26.41 -35.39 -23.03
N PHE A 38 25.33 -36.15 -22.80
CA PHE A 38 23.99 -35.81 -23.26
C PHE A 38 23.49 -34.49 -22.63
N LEU A 39 23.71 -34.29 -21.33
CA LEU A 39 23.34 -33.05 -20.64
C LEU A 39 24.20 -31.86 -21.07
N GLU A 40 25.51 -32.06 -21.27
CA GLU A 40 26.45 -31.01 -21.70
C GLU A 40 26.17 -30.46 -23.10
N LYS A 41 25.35 -31.14 -23.92
CA LYS A 41 24.89 -30.62 -25.21
C LYS A 41 23.88 -29.48 -25.06
N GLU A 42 23.16 -29.43 -23.95
CA GLU A 42 22.04 -28.50 -23.74
C GLU A 42 22.24 -27.57 -22.53
N PHE A 43 23.10 -27.92 -21.59
CA PHE A 43 23.31 -27.19 -20.34
C PHE A 43 24.79 -26.88 -20.09
N LYS A 44 25.07 -25.76 -19.40
CA LYS A 44 26.43 -25.43 -18.98
C LYS A 44 26.89 -26.38 -17.87
N LYS A 45 28.20 -26.62 -17.79
CA LYS A 45 28.80 -27.51 -16.78
C LYS A 45 28.49 -27.07 -15.35
N GLU A 46 28.42 -25.77 -15.09
CA GLU A 46 28.09 -25.19 -13.79
C GLU A 46 26.63 -25.49 -13.38
N ASP A 47 25.69 -25.40 -14.32
CA ASP A 47 24.27 -25.71 -14.07
C ASP A 47 24.06 -27.19 -13.76
N ILE A 48 24.78 -28.06 -14.45
CA ILE A 48 24.79 -29.52 -14.19
C ILE A 48 25.39 -29.82 -12.81
N ALA A 49 26.51 -29.16 -12.46
CA ALA A 49 27.16 -29.33 -11.16
C ALA A 49 26.25 -28.88 -10.00
N ASN A 50 25.54 -27.76 -10.16
CA ASN A 50 24.58 -27.23 -9.19
C ASN A 50 23.27 -28.03 -9.13
N SER A 51 23.06 -28.96 -10.06
CA SER A 51 21.84 -29.78 -10.16
C SER A 51 22.06 -31.26 -9.82
N LYS A 52 23.19 -31.63 -9.21
CA LYS A 52 23.52 -33.03 -8.85
C LYS A 52 22.44 -33.71 -8.00
N ASP A 53 21.82 -32.99 -7.06
CA ASP A 53 20.77 -33.57 -6.22
C ASP A 53 19.50 -33.89 -7.02
N ILE A 54 19.19 -33.11 -8.05
CA ILE A 54 18.05 -33.36 -8.94
C ILE A 54 18.31 -34.54 -9.86
N ILE A 55 19.54 -34.65 -10.36
CA ILE A 55 19.98 -35.84 -11.10
C ILE A 55 19.82 -37.07 -10.20
N ARG A 56 20.24 -36.99 -8.93
CA ARG A 56 20.07 -38.06 -7.94
C ARG A 56 18.61 -38.46 -7.75
N GLN A 57 17.73 -37.48 -7.53
CA GLN A 57 16.29 -37.72 -7.36
C GLN A 57 15.64 -38.30 -8.61
N SER A 58 16.11 -37.92 -9.81
CA SER A 58 15.62 -38.45 -11.08
C SER A 58 15.91 -39.93 -11.23
N PHE A 59 17.12 -40.37 -10.84
CA PHE A 59 17.45 -41.79 -10.78
C PHE A 59 16.57 -42.52 -9.76
N ILE A 60 16.47 -42.03 -8.52
CA ILE A 60 15.64 -42.67 -7.49
C ILE A 60 14.20 -42.82 -7.99
N LYS A 61 13.64 -41.78 -8.62
CA LYS A 61 12.28 -41.78 -9.16
C LYS A 61 12.12 -42.78 -10.31
N PHE A 62 13.06 -42.84 -11.24
CA PHE A 62 13.06 -43.79 -12.35
C PHE A 62 13.17 -45.24 -11.86
N PHE A 63 14.11 -45.54 -10.97
CA PHE A 63 14.27 -46.90 -10.46
C PHE A 63 13.12 -47.32 -9.54
N ALA A 64 12.55 -46.39 -8.78
CA ALA A 64 11.36 -46.64 -7.97
C ALA A 64 10.13 -47.01 -8.82
N SER A 65 9.99 -46.52 -10.06
CA SER A 65 8.89 -46.95 -10.94
C SER A 65 9.01 -48.42 -11.39
N PHE A 66 10.20 -49.02 -11.26
CA PHE A 66 10.43 -50.45 -11.49
C PHE A 66 10.50 -51.26 -10.18
N GLY A 67 10.09 -50.69 -9.05
CA GLY A 67 10.10 -51.37 -7.75
C GLY A 67 11.51 -51.50 -7.13
N VAL A 68 12.51 -50.85 -7.70
CA VAL A 68 13.90 -50.94 -7.25
C VAL A 68 14.21 -49.80 -6.29
N LYS A 69 14.53 -50.14 -5.03
CA LYS A 69 15.11 -49.19 -4.07
C LYS A 69 16.60 -49.06 -4.34
N LEU A 70 17.04 -47.81 -4.51
CA LEU A 70 18.39 -47.53 -4.99
C LEU A 70 19.03 -46.37 -4.23
N PHE A 71 20.31 -46.54 -3.89
CA PHE A 71 21.15 -45.47 -3.40
C PHE A 71 22.03 -44.95 -4.54
N VAL A 72 21.95 -43.64 -4.81
CA VAL A 72 22.66 -43.00 -5.92
C VAL A 72 23.77 -42.10 -5.38
N LEU A 73 25.01 -42.41 -5.71
CA LEU A 73 26.18 -41.58 -5.38
C LEU A 73 26.74 -40.93 -6.64
N ILE A 74 26.87 -39.61 -6.65
CA ILE A 74 27.51 -38.86 -7.76
C ILE A 74 28.89 -38.41 -7.31
N LYS A 75 29.95 -39.00 -7.87
CA LYS A 75 31.35 -38.65 -7.57
C LYS A 75 31.80 -37.42 -8.36
N GLU A 76 32.88 -36.78 -7.92
CA GLU A 76 33.41 -35.53 -8.50
C GLU A 76 33.74 -35.62 -10.00
N SER A 77 34.07 -36.81 -10.50
CA SER A 77 34.35 -37.07 -11.93
C SER A 77 33.10 -37.32 -12.80
N ASN A 78 31.93 -36.80 -12.38
CA ASN A 78 30.64 -37.05 -13.07
C ASN A 78 30.38 -38.55 -13.29
N ASN A 79 30.76 -39.33 -12.29
CA ASN A 79 30.56 -40.77 -12.25
C ASN A 79 29.44 -41.11 -11.27
N ILE A 80 28.38 -41.71 -11.77
CA ILE A 80 27.23 -42.14 -10.98
C ILE A 80 27.44 -43.60 -10.59
N VAL A 81 27.40 -43.86 -9.29
CA VAL A 81 27.43 -45.21 -8.73
C VAL A 81 26.05 -45.52 -8.17
N LEU A 82 25.46 -46.61 -8.65
CA LEU A 82 24.18 -47.10 -8.19
C LEU A 82 24.40 -48.29 -7.24
N LYS A 83 23.80 -48.24 -6.05
CA LYS A 83 23.77 -49.36 -5.11
C LYS A 83 22.33 -49.79 -4.90
N TYR A 84 21.98 -50.97 -5.42
CA TYR A 84 20.67 -51.59 -5.29
C TYR A 84 20.49 -52.09 -3.85
N GLN A 85 19.36 -51.79 -3.22
CA GLN A 85 18.95 -52.41 -1.96
C GLN A 85 18.09 -53.63 -2.28
N ASN A 86 18.62 -54.83 -1.99
CA ASN A 86 17.97 -56.16 -2.05
C ASN A 86 16.96 -56.36 -3.19
N ILE A 87 17.45 -56.86 -4.32
CA ILE A 87 16.61 -57.62 -5.27
C ILE A 87 16.70 -59.08 -4.81
N ASN A 88 15.74 -59.54 -4.01
CA ASN A 88 15.56 -60.97 -3.72
C ASN A 88 14.70 -61.57 -4.85
N GLU A 89 15.10 -62.72 -5.41
CA GLU A 89 14.32 -63.52 -6.38
C GLU A 89 12.90 -63.87 -5.87
N GLU A 90 12.68 -63.83 -4.56
CA GLU A 90 11.36 -64.01 -3.93
C GLU A 90 10.37 -62.88 -4.28
N LEU A 91 10.84 -61.63 -4.39
CA LEU A 91 9.99 -60.48 -4.76
C LEU A 91 9.45 -60.60 -6.19
N GLU A 92 10.21 -61.21 -7.11
CA GLU A 92 9.79 -61.39 -8.50
C GLU A 92 8.68 -62.45 -8.63
N LYS A 93 8.72 -63.49 -7.79
CA LYS A 93 7.65 -64.49 -7.66
C LYS A 93 6.40 -63.91 -6.98
N GLU A 94 6.57 -63.19 -5.88
CA GLU A 94 5.47 -62.47 -5.21
C GLU A 94 4.75 -61.52 -6.18
N TYR A 95 5.53 -60.76 -6.96
CA TYR A 95 5.01 -59.79 -7.90
C TYR A 95 4.26 -60.44 -9.08
N SER A 96 4.74 -61.58 -9.57
CA SER A 96 4.08 -62.33 -10.64
C SER A 96 2.71 -62.87 -10.19
N ILE A 97 2.63 -63.40 -8.95
CA ILE A 97 1.38 -63.88 -8.36
C ILE A 97 0.40 -62.72 -8.13
N LEU A 98 0.88 -61.59 -7.59
CA LEU A 98 0.06 -60.38 -7.41
C LEU A 98 -0.46 -59.85 -8.74
N LYS A 99 0.33 -59.92 -9.80
CA LYS A 99 -0.08 -59.49 -11.14
C LYS A 99 -1.23 -60.33 -11.66
N GLU A 100 -1.18 -61.65 -11.50
CA GLU A 100 -2.28 -62.53 -11.90
C GLU A 100 -3.57 -62.23 -11.11
N ILE A 101 -3.48 -62.09 -9.78
CA ILE A 101 -4.63 -61.79 -8.92
C ILE A 101 -5.21 -60.41 -9.23
N ILE A 102 -4.41 -59.36 -9.30
CA ILE A 102 -4.90 -58.01 -9.58
C ILE A 102 -5.50 -57.93 -10.99
N GLN A 103 -4.91 -58.65 -11.95
CA GLN A 103 -5.43 -58.71 -13.31
C GLN A 103 -6.77 -59.46 -13.39
N SER A 104 -6.96 -60.55 -12.63
CA SER A 104 -8.23 -61.28 -12.59
C SER A 104 -9.37 -60.47 -11.99
N TYR A 105 -9.06 -59.54 -11.08
CA TYR A 105 -10.03 -58.64 -10.45
C TYR A 105 -10.06 -57.23 -11.05
N LYS A 106 -9.34 -56.97 -12.16
CA LYS A 106 -9.14 -55.62 -12.70
C LYS A 106 -10.46 -54.92 -13.01
N ASP A 107 -11.40 -55.62 -13.65
CA ASP A 107 -12.70 -55.05 -14.02
C ASP A 107 -13.58 -54.83 -12.77
N GLU A 108 -13.50 -55.70 -11.77
CA GLU A 108 -14.23 -55.53 -10.50
C GLU A 108 -13.72 -54.30 -9.73
N ILE A 109 -12.40 -54.14 -9.64
CA ILE A 109 -11.75 -52.99 -8.97
C ILE A 109 -12.08 -51.67 -9.70
N LEU A 110 -12.08 -51.68 -11.04
CA LEU A 110 -12.40 -50.50 -11.84
C LEU A 110 -13.90 -50.14 -11.84
N ASN A 111 -14.78 -51.10 -11.56
CA ASN A 111 -16.23 -50.91 -11.48
C ASN A 111 -16.73 -50.52 -10.08
N THR A 112 -15.97 -50.77 -9.02
CA THR A 112 -16.23 -50.27 -7.65
C THR A 112 -15.93 -48.78 -7.47
N LYS A 113 -16.46 -47.93 -8.35
CA LYS A 113 -16.34 -46.46 -8.27
C LYS A 113 -17.24 -45.92 -7.16
N GLN A 114 -16.65 -45.31 -6.13
CA GLN A 114 -17.39 -44.46 -5.20
C GLN A 114 -17.52 -43.02 -5.73
N ASN A 115 -16.57 -42.58 -6.55
CA ASN A 115 -16.52 -41.30 -7.25
C ASN A 115 -15.66 -41.45 -8.52
N GLU A 116 -15.68 -40.48 -9.45
CA GLU A 116 -14.91 -40.53 -10.71
C GLU A 116 -13.40 -40.84 -10.54
N ASN A 117 -12.81 -40.56 -9.36
CA ASN A 117 -11.37 -40.66 -9.11
C ASN A 117 -10.99 -41.54 -7.90
N ILE A 118 -11.96 -42.29 -7.34
CA ILE A 118 -11.74 -43.15 -6.17
C ILE A 118 -12.22 -44.57 -6.47
N PHE A 119 -11.31 -45.53 -6.35
CA PHE A 119 -11.56 -46.96 -6.50
C PHE A 119 -11.33 -47.69 -5.18
N ILE A 120 -12.06 -48.77 -4.95
CA ILE A 120 -12.00 -49.54 -3.71
C ILE A 120 -11.69 -51.01 -4.04
N ILE A 121 -10.64 -51.54 -3.43
CA ILE A 121 -10.43 -52.99 -3.36
C ILE A 121 -11.11 -53.48 -2.08
N ASN A 122 -12.15 -54.27 -2.23
CA ASN A 122 -12.95 -54.80 -1.12
C ASN A 122 -12.14 -55.79 -0.25
N ASN A 123 -12.63 -56.07 0.95
CA ASN A 123 -11.93 -56.91 1.93
C ASN A 123 -11.57 -58.30 1.41
N ASN A 124 -12.43 -58.89 0.56
CA ASN A 124 -12.21 -60.21 -0.01
C ASN A 124 -10.94 -60.24 -0.87
N ILE A 125 -10.83 -59.33 -1.84
CA ILE A 125 -9.66 -59.18 -2.72
C ILE A 125 -8.44 -58.77 -1.90
N LYS A 126 -8.59 -57.83 -0.94
CA LYS A 126 -7.52 -57.42 -0.04
C LYS A 126 -6.95 -58.62 0.74
N SER A 127 -7.81 -59.47 1.29
CA SER A 127 -7.38 -60.64 2.08
C SER A 127 -6.65 -61.67 1.23
N GLU A 128 -6.97 -61.76 -0.06
CA GLU A 128 -6.28 -62.61 -1.03
C GLU A 128 -4.91 -62.03 -1.39
N LEU A 129 -4.83 -60.73 -1.67
CA LEU A 129 -3.56 -60.04 -1.95
C LEU A 129 -2.58 -60.10 -0.78
N LEU A 130 -3.06 -59.95 0.46
CA LEU A 130 -2.21 -59.99 1.65
C LEU A 130 -1.61 -61.38 1.96
N LYS A 131 -2.14 -62.46 1.38
CA LYS A 131 -1.54 -63.82 1.53
C LYS A 131 -0.23 -63.97 0.78
N HIS A 132 0.03 -63.10 -0.20
CA HIS A 132 1.14 -63.22 -1.14
C HIS A 132 2.16 -62.10 -0.99
N VAL A 133 2.06 -61.29 0.07
CA VAL A 133 2.96 -60.16 0.30
C VAL A 133 3.33 -60.06 1.78
N ASN A 134 4.63 -59.96 2.04
CA ASN A 134 5.18 -59.85 3.39
C ASN A 134 5.11 -58.42 3.96
N ASP A 135 4.97 -57.40 3.11
CA ASP A 135 4.94 -55.99 3.49
C ASP A 135 3.84 -55.19 2.75
N ILE A 136 3.13 -54.34 3.49
CA ILE A 136 2.07 -53.47 2.98
C ILE A 136 2.62 -52.48 1.94
N ASP A 137 3.86 -52.02 2.08
CA ASP A 137 4.42 -51.07 1.11
C ASP A 137 4.77 -51.75 -0.22
N SER A 138 5.22 -53.01 -0.22
CA SER A 138 5.35 -53.82 -1.44
C SER A 138 4.02 -54.01 -2.16
N LEU A 139 2.92 -54.22 -1.40
CA LEU A 139 1.58 -54.34 -1.97
C LEU A 139 1.12 -53.02 -2.63
N LYS A 140 1.37 -51.87 -2.01
CA LYS A 140 1.04 -50.55 -2.60
C LYS A 140 1.78 -50.34 -3.92
N VAL A 141 3.05 -50.72 -3.99
CA VAL A 141 3.87 -50.60 -5.20
C VAL A 141 3.33 -51.52 -6.30
N ALA A 142 3.04 -52.78 -5.98
CA ALA A 142 2.47 -53.74 -6.92
C ALA A 142 1.13 -53.23 -7.50
N ILE A 143 0.22 -52.76 -6.64
CA ILE A 143 -1.07 -52.19 -7.07
C ILE A 143 -0.87 -51.00 -8.01
N LYS A 144 0.05 -50.08 -7.70
CA LYS A 144 0.33 -48.91 -8.55
C LYS A 144 0.79 -49.32 -9.94
N THR A 145 1.73 -50.26 -10.03
CA THR A 145 2.31 -50.64 -11.32
C THR A 145 1.37 -51.52 -12.13
N ILE A 146 0.66 -52.47 -11.52
CA ILE A 146 -0.23 -53.40 -12.24
C ILE A 146 -1.48 -52.68 -12.76
N LEU A 147 -2.00 -51.72 -12.00
CA LEU A 147 -3.15 -50.90 -12.42
C LEU A 147 -2.76 -49.65 -13.22
N ASP A 148 -1.47 -49.49 -13.55
CA ASP A 148 -0.94 -48.36 -14.32
C ASP A 148 -1.35 -46.99 -13.74
N LEU A 149 -1.13 -46.82 -12.43
CA LEU A 149 -1.43 -45.60 -11.67
C LEU A 149 -0.31 -44.56 -11.78
N ASP A 150 -0.66 -43.27 -11.79
CA ASP A 150 0.34 -42.19 -11.79
C ASP A 150 1.16 -42.25 -10.48
N PRO A 151 2.45 -41.93 -10.50
CA PRO A 151 3.28 -41.88 -9.28
C PRO A 151 2.65 -41.06 -8.13
N ARG A 152 1.87 -40.02 -8.45
CA ARG A 152 1.18 -39.13 -7.51
C ARG A 152 -0.14 -39.69 -6.99
N ASP A 153 -0.67 -40.75 -7.59
CA ASP A 153 -1.85 -41.45 -7.10
C ASP A 153 -1.57 -42.04 -5.71
N VAL A 154 -2.59 -42.11 -4.85
CA VAL A 154 -2.43 -42.56 -3.47
C VAL A 154 -3.12 -43.90 -3.29
N VAL A 155 -2.38 -44.89 -2.78
CA VAL A 155 -2.93 -46.21 -2.38
C VAL A 155 -2.88 -46.30 -0.86
N LEU A 156 -4.05 -46.26 -0.22
CA LEU A 156 -4.21 -46.32 1.23
C LEU A 156 -4.73 -47.70 1.64
N ASN A 157 -3.98 -48.39 2.49
CA ASN A 157 -4.46 -49.61 3.14
C ASN A 157 -5.26 -49.21 4.39
N LEU A 158 -6.57 -49.47 4.39
CA LEU A 158 -7.48 -49.28 5.52
C LEU A 158 -7.83 -50.65 6.11
N ASN A 159 -8.37 -50.71 7.34
CA ASN A 159 -8.58 -51.99 8.04
C ASN A 159 -9.38 -53.03 7.24
N ASP A 160 -10.40 -52.60 6.49
CA ASP A 160 -11.35 -53.45 5.76
C ASP A 160 -11.24 -53.36 4.23
N LYS A 161 -10.38 -52.48 3.68
CA LYS A 161 -10.28 -52.24 2.24
C LYS A 161 -8.99 -51.54 1.84
N ILE A 162 -8.67 -51.53 0.55
CA ILE A 162 -7.62 -50.67 -0.01
C ILE A 162 -8.28 -49.59 -0.86
N LEU A 163 -7.99 -48.33 -0.56
CA LEU A 163 -8.51 -47.17 -1.29
C LEU A 163 -7.46 -46.65 -2.26
N ILE A 164 -7.82 -46.54 -3.53
CA ILE A 164 -7.00 -45.96 -4.58
C ILE A 164 -7.60 -44.61 -4.96
N LYS A 165 -6.83 -43.54 -4.77
CA LYS A 165 -7.20 -42.17 -5.13
C LYS A 165 -6.30 -41.68 -6.26
N LYS A 166 -6.88 -41.45 -7.44
CA LYS A 166 -6.15 -40.87 -8.57
C LYS A 166 -5.87 -39.39 -8.33
N PHE A 167 -4.65 -38.97 -8.61
CA PHE A 167 -4.18 -37.60 -8.62
C PHE A 167 -4.70 -36.91 -9.88
N ILE A 168 -5.33 -35.76 -9.69
CA ILE A 168 -5.82 -34.92 -10.78
C ILE A 168 -4.84 -33.75 -10.88
N PRO A 169 -4.08 -33.60 -11.98
CA PRO A 169 -3.23 -32.43 -12.18
C PRO A 169 -4.07 -31.15 -12.18
N VAL A 170 -3.54 -30.12 -11.53
CA VAL A 170 -4.23 -28.86 -11.17
C VAL A 170 -4.63 -28.01 -12.42
N ASP A 171 -4.18 -28.41 -13.61
CA ASP A 171 -4.34 -27.64 -14.85
C ASP A 171 -5.69 -27.84 -15.57
N THR A 172 -6.57 -28.72 -15.08
CA THR A 172 -8.00 -28.71 -15.47
C THR A 172 -8.82 -28.00 -14.40
N LEU A 173 -8.80 -26.67 -14.50
CA LEU A 173 -9.57 -25.68 -13.74
C LEU A 173 -10.96 -26.19 -13.29
N LYS A 174 -11.10 -26.51 -12.00
CA LYS A 174 -12.32 -26.18 -11.27
C LYS A 174 -12.05 -24.87 -10.53
N GLU A 175 -12.84 -23.85 -10.85
CA GLU A 175 -12.89 -22.56 -10.17
C GLU A 175 -12.70 -22.74 -8.66
N ARG A 176 -11.85 -21.93 -8.03
CA ARG A 176 -11.69 -21.92 -6.57
C ARG A 176 -13.04 -21.51 -5.96
N ARG A 177 -13.86 -22.50 -5.63
CA ARG A 177 -15.16 -22.29 -5.01
C ARG A 177 -14.97 -21.66 -3.63
N PHE A 178 -15.54 -20.48 -3.40
CA PHE A 178 -15.59 -19.87 -2.06
C PHE A 178 -16.84 -20.42 -1.38
N GLU A 179 -16.65 -21.43 -0.53
CA GLU A 179 -17.76 -22.15 0.12
C GLU A 179 -18.74 -22.83 -0.85
N GLY A 180 -18.30 -23.13 -2.06
CA GLY A 180 -19.13 -23.80 -3.08
C GLY A 180 -19.53 -22.89 -4.24
N LEU A 181 -19.43 -21.56 -4.10
CA LEU A 181 -19.84 -20.60 -5.12
C LEU A 181 -18.70 -20.24 -6.09
N PRO A 182 -18.97 -20.15 -7.40
CA PRO A 182 -18.01 -19.72 -8.42
C PRO A 182 -17.72 -18.21 -8.32
N THR A 183 -16.50 -17.81 -8.69
CA THR A 183 -16.03 -16.42 -8.61
C THR A 183 -16.93 -15.45 -9.38
N ASN A 184 -17.45 -15.86 -10.53
CA ASN A 184 -18.32 -15.03 -11.36
C ASN A 184 -19.65 -14.69 -10.66
N GLU A 185 -20.23 -15.64 -9.92
CA GLU A 185 -21.45 -15.39 -9.14
C GLU A 185 -21.18 -14.44 -7.97
N LEU A 186 -20.03 -14.58 -7.31
CA LEU A 186 -19.62 -13.68 -6.21
C LEU A 186 -19.34 -12.26 -6.72
N GLU A 187 -18.77 -12.13 -7.92
CA GLU A 187 -18.56 -10.83 -8.56
C GLU A 187 -19.89 -10.15 -8.92
N LEU A 188 -20.86 -10.91 -9.43
CA LEU A 188 -22.22 -10.41 -9.68
C LEU A 188 -22.90 -9.98 -8.38
N LEU A 189 -22.77 -10.76 -7.30
CA LEU A 189 -23.30 -10.40 -5.97
C LEU A 189 -22.64 -9.15 -5.41
N LYS A 190 -21.30 -9.03 -5.56
CA LYS A 190 -20.56 -7.82 -5.20
C LYS A 190 -21.09 -6.61 -5.95
N GLN A 191 -21.25 -6.70 -7.28
CA GLN A 191 -21.79 -5.59 -8.09
C GLN A 191 -23.26 -5.27 -7.78
N LYS A 192 -24.06 -6.28 -7.43
CA LYS A 192 -25.48 -6.14 -7.07
C LYS A 192 -25.64 -5.37 -5.76
N TYR A 193 -24.91 -5.75 -4.72
CA TYR A 193 -25.10 -5.26 -3.35
C TYR A 193 -24.12 -4.16 -2.93
N LEU A 194 -22.90 -4.13 -3.48
CA LEU A 194 -21.82 -3.24 -3.04
C LEU A 194 -21.50 -2.19 -4.12
N LYS A 195 -22.47 -1.30 -4.36
CA LYS A 195 -22.35 -0.14 -5.26
C LYS A 195 -21.67 1.08 -4.63
N PHE A 196 -21.40 1.04 -3.34
CA PHE A 196 -20.74 2.10 -2.56
C PHE A 196 -19.28 1.73 -2.27
N ASP A 197 -18.49 2.70 -1.81
CA ASP A 197 -17.08 2.49 -1.45
C ASP A 197 -16.94 1.68 -0.14
N TYR A 198 -17.30 0.39 -0.21
CA TYR A 198 -17.19 -0.56 0.90
C TYR A 198 -15.75 -0.70 1.41
N ILE A 199 -14.75 -0.30 0.62
CA ILE A 199 -13.35 -0.27 1.01
C ILE A 199 -13.13 0.76 2.13
N GLN A 200 -13.81 1.91 2.08
CA GLN A 200 -13.74 2.89 3.17
C GLN A 200 -14.39 2.34 4.46
N SER A 201 -15.54 1.67 4.35
CA SER A 201 -16.19 0.98 5.48
C SER A 201 -15.26 -0.06 6.12
N ILE A 202 -14.53 -0.84 5.31
CA ILE A 202 -13.52 -1.80 5.79
C ILE A 202 -12.39 -1.08 6.54
N LYS A 203 -11.88 0.05 6.03
CA LYS A 203 -10.84 0.82 6.70
C LYS A 203 -11.32 1.38 8.04
N ASP A 204 -12.53 1.91 8.09
CA ASP A 204 -13.11 2.51 9.30
C ASP A 204 -13.32 1.42 10.37
N ASN A 205 -13.93 0.29 9.99
CA ASN A 205 -14.14 -0.85 10.88
C ASN A 205 -12.81 -1.48 11.34
N LEU A 206 -11.79 -1.54 10.47
CA LEU A 206 -10.45 -2.00 10.86
C LEU A 206 -9.79 -1.06 11.86
N THR A 207 -9.97 0.26 11.68
CA THR A 207 -9.43 1.27 12.58
C THR A 207 -10.04 1.16 13.98
N GLU A 208 -11.33 0.86 14.06
CA GLU A 208 -12.00 0.56 15.33
C GLU A 208 -11.37 -0.65 16.03
N LYS A 209 -10.98 -1.70 15.28
CA LYS A 209 -10.35 -2.89 15.87
C LYS A 209 -9.00 -2.60 16.53
N PHE A 210 -8.27 -1.55 16.13
CA PHE A 210 -6.99 -1.18 16.76
C PHE A 210 -7.14 -0.73 18.22
N SER A 211 -8.34 -0.31 18.64
CA SER A 211 -8.59 0.10 20.02
C SER A 211 -9.07 -1.05 20.91
N ASN A 212 -9.26 -2.25 20.36
CA ASN A 212 -9.74 -3.40 21.12
C ASN A 212 -9.03 -4.72 20.77
N LYS A 213 -9.33 -5.32 19.62
CA LYS A 213 -8.92 -6.67 19.23
C LYS A 213 -7.54 -6.71 18.57
N LEU A 214 -7.09 -5.59 18.02
CA LEU A 214 -5.77 -5.40 17.37
C LEU A 214 -4.97 -4.28 18.06
N ASP A 215 -5.08 -4.17 19.38
CA ASP A 215 -4.30 -3.20 20.15
C ASP A 215 -2.86 -3.70 20.36
N PHE A 216 -1.94 -3.25 19.52
CA PHE A 216 -0.52 -3.61 19.57
C PHE A 216 0.24 -3.05 20.78
N THR A 217 -0.41 -2.20 21.59
CA THR A 217 0.14 -1.81 22.90
C THR A 217 -0.07 -2.90 23.95
N ILE A 218 -0.90 -3.92 23.67
CA ILE A 218 -1.25 -5.01 24.61
C ILE A 218 -0.96 -6.38 24.02
N ILE A 219 -1.31 -6.63 22.76
CA ILE A 219 -1.25 -7.97 22.15
C ILE A 219 0.18 -8.35 21.72
N ASP A 220 0.46 -9.66 21.72
CA ASP A 220 1.71 -10.23 21.24
C ASP A 220 1.55 -10.94 19.87
N ASN A 221 2.67 -11.40 19.31
CA ASN A 221 2.69 -12.08 18.01
C ASN A 221 1.91 -13.40 18.01
N ARG A 222 1.79 -14.08 19.16
CA ARG A 222 1.06 -15.35 19.27
C ARG A 222 -0.45 -15.12 19.20
N TYR A 223 -0.94 -14.16 19.97
CA TYR A 223 -2.33 -13.72 19.90
C TYR A 223 -2.67 -13.26 18.49
N PHE A 224 -1.80 -12.45 17.87
CA PHE A 224 -2.00 -11.99 16.50
C PHE A 224 -2.07 -13.16 15.51
N ALA A 225 -1.11 -14.07 15.52
CA ALA A 225 -1.08 -15.23 14.61
C ALA A 225 -2.32 -16.12 14.73
N LYS A 226 -2.85 -16.28 15.95
CA LYS A 226 -4.03 -17.10 16.22
C LYS A 226 -5.33 -16.42 15.78
N ASN A 227 -5.46 -15.11 15.97
CA ASN A 227 -6.76 -14.43 15.87
C ASN A 227 -6.90 -13.47 14.67
N VAL A 228 -5.81 -13.05 14.02
CA VAL A 228 -5.86 -11.97 13.01
C VAL A 228 -6.80 -12.28 11.85
N ILE A 229 -6.81 -13.52 11.34
CA ILE A 229 -7.65 -13.87 10.19
C ILE A 229 -9.13 -13.78 10.56
N GLU A 230 -9.52 -14.31 11.71
CA GLU A 230 -10.90 -14.23 12.20
C GLU A 230 -11.33 -12.77 12.43
N ILE A 231 -10.45 -11.96 13.02
CA ILE A 231 -10.70 -10.54 13.24
C ILE A 231 -10.91 -9.82 11.90
N LEU A 232 -10.03 -10.03 10.91
CA LEU A 232 -10.16 -9.37 9.61
C LEU A 232 -11.37 -9.86 8.81
N THR A 233 -11.71 -11.15 8.88
CA THR A 233 -12.96 -11.68 8.31
C THR A 233 -14.18 -11.04 8.95
N SER A 234 -14.16 -10.81 10.28
CA SER A 234 -15.23 -10.09 10.97
C SER A 234 -15.34 -8.64 10.53
N VAL A 235 -14.23 -7.95 10.29
CA VAL A 235 -14.21 -6.58 9.73
C VAL A 235 -14.91 -6.54 8.38
N VAL A 236 -14.61 -7.47 7.48
CA VAL A 236 -15.27 -7.54 6.17
C VAL A 236 -16.76 -7.82 6.34
N CYS A 237 -17.14 -8.77 7.19
CA CYS A 237 -18.53 -9.09 7.49
C CYS A 237 -19.31 -7.89 8.04
N ASP A 238 -18.77 -7.19 9.04
CA ASP A 238 -19.35 -5.98 9.65
C ASP A 238 -19.56 -4.88 8.59
N SER A 239 -18.66 -4.80 7.62
CA SER A 239 -18.67 -3.78 6.56
C SER A 239 -19.74 -4.02 5.49
N ILE A 240 -20.12 -5.28 5.24
CA ILE A 240 -21.00 -5.64 4.12
C ILE A 240 -22.36 -6.21 4.56
N SER A 241 -22.47 -6.70 5.80
CA SER A 241 -23.68 -7.36 6.35
C SER A 241 -24.92 -6.45 6.33
N LYS A 242 -24.73 -5.14 6.44
CA LYS A 242 -25.84 -4.15 6.38
C LYS A 242 -26.47 -4.03 4.98
N TYR A 243 -25.83 -4.55 3.95
CA TYR A 243 -26.20 -4.35 2.55
C TYR A 243 -26.61 -5.63 1.84
N ILE A 244 -26.36 -6.79 2.44
CA ILE A 244 -26.61 -8.10 1.82
C ILE A 244 -27.80 -8.76 2.51
N ASN A 245 -28.81 -9.10 1.71
CA ASN A 245 -29.96 -9.89 2.15
C ASN A 245 -29.96 -11.23 1.42
N GLU A 246 -29.02 -12.11 1.79
CA GLU A 246 -28.81 -13.43 1.20
C GLU A 246 -28.58 -14.46 2.33
N ASP A 247 -28.65 -15.75 2.00
CA ASP A 247 -28.40 -16.82 2.96
C ASP A 247 -27.00 -16.73 3.59
N ALA A 248 -26.88 -17.20 4.83
CA ALA A 248 -25.63 -17.12 5.60
C ALA A 248 -24.41 -17.74 4.87
N ASN A 249 -24.61 -18.82 4.11
CA ASN A 249 -23.56 -19.45 3.31
C ASN A 249 -23.11 -18.57 2.14
N VAL A 250 -24.05 -17.86 1.50
CA VAL A 250 -23.76 -16.93 0.40
C VAL A 250 -23.01 -15.70 0.93
N VAL A 251 -23.47 -15.15 2.06
CA VAL A 251 -22.79 -14.04 2.74
C VAL A 251 -21.37 -14.45 3.11
N LYS A 252 -21.18 -15.63 3.70
CA LYS A 252 -19.85 -16.12 4.10
C LYS A 252 -18.93 -16.38 2.91
N GLY A 253 -19.45 -16.88 1.79
CA GLY A 253 -18.74 -16.95 0.50
C GLY A 253 -18.26 -15.58 0.02
N LEU A 254 -19.15 -14.57 0.05
CA LEU A 254 -18.85 -13.20 -0.37
C LEU A 254 -17.88 -12.48 0.57
N VAL A 255 -18.00 -12.67 1.89
CA VAL A 255 -17.04 -12.17 2.88
C VAL A 255 -15.64 -12.71 2.60
N ASN A 256 -15.50 -14.02 2.38
CA ASN A 256 -14.22 -14.64 2.08
C ASN A 256 -13.63 -14.15 0.74
N TYR A 257 -14.50 -13.89 -0.25
CA TYR A 257 -14.09 -13.32 -1.53
C TYR A 257 -13.50 -11.91 -1.34
N ILE A 258 -14.24 -11.02 -0.69
CA ILE A 258 -13.83 -9.63 -0.46
C ILE A 258 -12.61 -9.57 0.47
N PHE A 259 -12.53 -10.44 1.47
CA PHE A 259 -11.36 -10.54 2.34
C PHE A 259 -10.09 -10.83 1.54
N ARG A 260 -10.14 -11.68 0.51
CA ARG A 260 -8.98 -11.92 -0.36
C ARG A 260 -8.63 -10.71 -1.22
N GLU A 261 -9.63 -10.02 -1.77
CA GLU A 261 -9.40 -8.78 -2.56
C GLU A 261 -8.76 -7.68 -1.70
N THR A 262 -9.19 -7.55 -0.45
CA THR A 262 -8.76 -6.50 0.48
C THR A 262 -7.61 -6.91 1.38
N PHE A 263 -7.08 -8.13 1.22
CA PHE A 263 -6.06 -8.71 2.11
C PHE A 263 -4.82 -7.82 2.23
N GLU A 264 -4.24 -7.44 1.09
CA GLU A 264 -3.05 -6.58 1.05
C GLU A 264 -3.32 -5.22 1.70
N LEU A 265 -4.48 -4.63 1.43
CA LEU A 265 -4.88 -3.35 2.01
C LEU A 265 -4.96 -3.42 3.55
N MET A 266 -5.63 -4.44 4.09
CA MET A 266 -5.79 -4.57 5.55
C MET A 266 -4.44 -4.76 6.25
N PHE A 267 -3.55 -5.58 5.70
CA PHE A 267 -2.20 -5.75 6.27
C PHE A 267 -1.33 -4.51 6.10
N LEU A 268 -1.53 -3.72 5.03
CA LEU A 268 -0.87 -2.42 4.88
C LEU A 268 -1.35 -1.43 5.94
N THR A 269 -2.65 -1.42 6.26
CA THR A 269 -3.21 -0.59 7.34
C THR A 269 -2.67 -1.02 8.71
N ILE A 270 -2.57 -2.33 8.98
CA ILE A 270 -1.93 -2.84 10.19
C ILE A 270 -0.46 -2.42 10.27
N ALA A 271 0.30 -2.58 9.19
CA ALA A 271 1.70 -2.16 9.13
C ALA A 271 1.86 -0.65 9.38
N THR A 272 0.94 0.16 8.84
CA THR A 272 0.90 1.60 9.08
C THR A 272 0.70 1.90 10.56
N LYS A 273 -0.26 1.21 11.20
CA LYS A 273 -0.52 1.39 12.64
C LYS A 273 0.68 1.01 13.51
N LEU A 274 1.37 -0.08 13.17
CA LEU A 274 2.61 -0.47 13.86
C LEU A 274 3.70 0.59 13.69
N CYS A 275 3.90 1.12 12.48
CA CYS A 275 4.86 2.20 12.26
C CYS A 275 4.53 3.47 13.07
N GLU A 276 3.26 3.85 13.21
CA GLU A 276 2.84 4.96 14.09
C GLU A 276 3.25 4.72 15.54
N LEU A 277 3.00 3.51 16.06
CA LEU A 277 3.37 3.14 17.43
C LEU A 277 4.90 3.10 17.65
N LEU A 278 5.66 2.66 16.63
CA LEU A 278 7.12 2.73 16.67
C LEU A 278 7.64 4.16 16.75
N VAL A 279 7.02 5.11 16.04
CA VAL A 279 7.38 6.54 16.13
C VAL A 279 7.09 7.08 17.54
N LEU A 280 6.04 6.59 18.18
CA LEU A 280 5.70 6.90 19.57
C LEU A 280 6.56 6.14 20.60
N LYS A 281 7.50 5.29 20.16
CA LYS A 281 8.37 4.46 21.01
C LYS A 281 7.58 3.55 21.95
N ASP A 282 6.46 3.01 21.47
CA ASP A 282 5.71 2.02 22.22
C ASP A 282 6.52 0.72 22.33
N LYS A 283 6.82 0.32 23.57
CA LYS A 283 7.69 -0.84 23.85
C LYS A 283 7.10 -2.16 23.35
N ASN A 284 5.77 -2.31 23.40
CA ASN A 284 5.12 -3.55 22.99
C ASN A 284 5.07 -3.65 21.46
N ALA A 285 4.77 -2.56 20.76
CA ALA A 285 4.89 -2.50 19.30
C ALA A 285 6.34 -2.72 18.82
N GLU A 286 7.34 -2.16 19.52
CA GLU A 286 8.76 -2.44 19.24
C GLU A 286 9.09 -3.93 19.36
N ASN A 287 8.69 -4.56 20.46
CA ASN A 287 8.88 -5.99 20.68
C ASN A 287 8.13 -6.83 19.63
N PHE A 288 6.92 -6.41 19.27
CA PHE A 288 6.09 -7.06 18.27
C PHE A 288 6.76 -7.08 16.89
N VAL A 289 7.35 -5.95 16.47
CA VAL A 289 8.07 -5.88 15.19
C VAL A 289 9.42 -6.58 15.28
N LYS A 290 10.11 -6.50 16.42
CA LYS A 290 11.38 -7.19 16.68
C LYS A 290 11.26 -8.72 16.59
N PHE A 291 10.09 -9.29 16.88
CA PHE A 291 9.81 -10.71 16.70
C PHE A 291 10.06 -11.18 15.27
N TYR A 292 9.83 -10.35 14.26
CA TYR A 292 10.07 -10.69 12.85
C TYR A 292 11.55 -10.54 12.47
N SER A 293 12.44 -11.11 13.29
CA SER A 293 13.88 -10.98 13.14
C SER A 293 14.42 -11.91 12.06
N GLY A 294 13.85 -13.09 11.83
CA GLY A 294 14.51 -14.15 11.05
C GLY A 294 15.28 -15.17 11.91
N ASP A 295 15.31 -14.98 13.23
CA ASP A 295 16.05 -15.86 14.13
C ASP A 295 15.33 -17.21 14.31
N THR A 296 16.06 -18.24 14.72
CA THR A 296 15.47 -19.53 15.07
C THR A 296 15.28 -19.64 16.57
N ILE A 297 14.04 -19.79 17.00
CA ILE A 297 13.68 -20.03 18.40
C ILE A 297 13.35 -21.50 18.63
N VAL A 298 13.50 -21.96 19.86
CA VAL A 298 13.06 -23.30 20.28
C VAL A 298 11.82 -23.15 21.12
N GLU A 299 10.72 -23.73 20.65
CA GLU A 299 9.40 -23.69 21.29
C GLU A 299 8.83 -25.10 21.28
N ASP A 300 8.42 -25.62 22.45
CA ASP A 300 7.91 -27.00 22.61
C ASP A 300 8.82 -28.08 21.98
N ASN A 301 10.14 -27.94 22.20
CA ASN A 301 11.18 -28.80 21.61
C ASN A 301 11.23 -28.79 20.06
N LYS A 302 10.54 -27.87 19.39
CA LYS A 302 10.62 -27.64 17.95
C LYS A 302 11.41 -26.38 17.65
N LYS A 303 12.29 -26.47 16.65
CA LYS A 303 12.98 -25.30 16.09
C LYS A 303 12.04 -24.61 15.12
N ILE A 304 11.70 -23.35 15.41
CA ILE A 304 10.86 -22.51 14.57
C ILE A 304 11.71 -21.33 14.11
N THR A 305 11.84 -21.16 12.80
CA THR A 305 12.47 -19.98 12.21
C THR A 305 11.42 -18.88 12.07
N LEU A 306 11.66 -17.75 12.73
CA LEU A 306 10.77 -16.60 12.68
C LEU A 306 10.81 -15.96 11.29
N PRO A 307 9.70 -15.41 10.78
CA PRO A 307 9.72 -14.74 9.50
C PRO A 307 10.58 -13.47 9.56
N GLU A 308 11.26 -13.17 8.45
CA GLU A 308 12.10 -11.98 8.32
C GLU A 308 11.38 -10.91 7.49
N ILE A 309 11.57 -9.64 7.85
CA ILE A 309 11.08 -8.50 7.07
C ILE A 309 12.12 -8.19 5.99
N ILE A 310 11.75 -8.45 4.73
CA ILE A 310 12.63 -8.30 3.58
C ILE A 310 11.97 -7.37 2.57
N ASP A 311 12.70 -6.37 2.09
CA ASP A 311 12.22 -5.44 1.08
C ASP A 311 12.20 -6.06 -0.34
N ASN A 312 11.69 -5.31 -1.31
CA ASN A 312 11.64 -5.75 -2.71
C ASN A 312 13.02 -5.91 -3.38
N LYS A 313 14.09 -5.45 -2.74
CA LYS A 313 15.49 -5.59 -3.18
C LYS A 313 16.24 -6.65 -2.38
N ASN A 314 15.52 -7.46 -1.60
CA ASN A 314 16.07 -8.51 -0.76
C ASN A 314 16.95 -8.01 0.41
N ASN A 315 16.77 -6.76 0.85
CA ASN A 315 17.43 -6.24 2.05
C ASN A 315 16.61 -6.57 3.30
N ARG A 316 17.28 -7.04 4.34
CA ARG A 316 16.69 -7.23 5.67
C ARG A 316 16.40 -5.88 6.32
N LEU A 317 15.16 -5.70 6.75
CA LEU A 317 14.72 -4.57 7.57
C LEU A 317 14.53 -5.04 9.01
N ASN A 318 15.20 -4.41 9.96
CA ASN A 318 14.98 -4.66 11.38
C ASN A 318 14.10 -3.55 11.99
N HIS A 319 13.57 -3.79 13.19
CA HIS A 319 12.71 -2.82 13.89
C HIS A 319 13.34 -1.42 14.00
N ILE A 320 14.65 -1.32 14.25
CA ILE A 320 15.38 -0.05 14.36
C ILE A 320 15.33 0.71 13.03
N SER A 321 15.62 0.03 11.91
CA SER A 321 15.61 0.63 10.58
C SER A 321 14.20 1.10 10.17
N ILE A 322 13.17 0.30 10.48
CA ILE A 322 11.77 0.66 10.22
C ILE A 322 11.37 1.89 11.05
N MET A 323 11.71 1.89 12.34
CA MET A 323 11.46 3.03 13.24
C MET A 323 12.17 4.30 12.75
N GLN A 324 13.44 4.21 12.32
CA GLN A 324 14.19 5.35 11.79
C GLN A 324 13.57 5.90 10.50
N ILE A 325 13.14 5.03 9.58
CA ILE A 325 12.46 5.43 8.35
C ILE A 325 11.14 6.14 8.69
N ALA A 326 10.30 5.53 9.54
CA ALA A 326 9.03 6.11 9.97
C ALA A 326 9.22 7.46 10.68
N THR A 327 10.20 7.56 11.58
CA THR A 327 10.51 8.80 12.32
C THR A 327 10.97 9.91 11.36
N SER A 328 11.88 9.59 10.44
CA SER A 328 12.39 10.56 9.47
C SER A 328 11.27 11.10 8.58
N ARG A 329 10.36 10.21 8.16
CA ARG A 329 9.18 10.56 7.36
C ARG A 329 8.21 11.46 8.15
N THR A 330 7.91 11.13 9.40
CA THR A 330 7.03 11.95 10.26
C THR A 330 7.62 13.33 10.53
N GLN A 331 8.89 13.42 10.93
CA GLN A 331 9.56 14.71 11.16
C GLN A 331 9.63 15.58 9.89
N SER A 332 9.78 14.96 8.73
CA SER A 332 9.75 15.68 7.45
C SER A 332 8.36 16.25 7.15
N LEU A 333 7.28 15.50 7.43
CA LEU A 333 5.91 15.98 7.27
C LEU A 333 5.57 17.12 8.25
N GLU A 334 6.04 17.03 9.50
CA GLU A 334 5.88 18.07 10.51
C GLU A 334 6.52 19.39 10.05
N LYS A 335 7.77 19.35 9.56
CA LYS A 335 8.44 20.54 9.01
C LYS A 335 7.70 21.16 7.83
N ILE A 336 7.09 20.34 6.96
CA ILE A 336 6.27 20.83 5.84
C ILE A 336 4.99 21.49 6.37
N LYS A 337 4.32 20.90 7.38
CA LYS A 337 3.15 21.50 8.03
C LYS A 337 3.48 22.83 8.71
N GLU A 338 4.59 22.91 9.44
CA GLU A 338 5.06 24.14 10.07
C GLU A 338 5.31 25.24 9.03
N SER A 339 6.00 24.92 7.93
CA SER A 339 6.27 25.87 6.84
C SER A 339 4.97 26.33 6.17
N ASN A 340 3.98 25.45 5.97
CA ASN A 340 2.64 25.83 5.50
C ASN A 340 1.96 26.83 6.44
N ALA A 341 1.98 26.59 7.75
CA ALA A 341 1.37 27.49 8.72
C ALA A 341 2.03 28.88 8.72
N ILE A 342 3.36 28.95 8.54
CA ILE A 342 4.09 30.21 8.40
C ILE A 342 3.67 30.96 7.12
N ILE A 343 3.58 30.25 5.99
CA ILE A 343 3.12 30.80 4.71
C ILE A 343 1.71 31.37 4.84
N ASP A 344 0.79 30.64 5.47
CA ASP A 344 -0.59 31.08 5.68
C ASP A 344 -0.66 32.33 6.57
N ASN A 345 0.19 32.41 7.61
CA ASN A 345 0.29 33.59 8.46
C ASN A 345 0.81 34.82 7.71
N PHE A 346 1.82 34.65 6.83
CA PHE A 346 2.29 35.74 5.98
C PHE A 346 1.21 36.22 5.01
N LYS A 347 0.50 35.30 4.37
CA LYS A 347 -0.61 35.64 3.46
C LYS A 347 -1.70 36.43 4.17
N LYS A 348 -2.14 35.98 5.35
CA LYS A 348 -3.11 36.71 6.17
C LYS A 348 -2.62 38.11 6.56
N SER A 349 -1.38 38.22 7.02
CA SER A 349 -0.80 39.51 7.43
C SER A 349 -0.71 40.48 6.25
N ILE A 350 -0.36 40.01 5.06
CA ILE A 350 -0.32 40.82 3.84
C ILE A 350 -1.73 41.33 3.51
N THR A 351 -2.74 40.46 3.50
CA THR A 351 -4.13 40.84 3.23
C THR A 351 -4.64 41.89 4.22
N GLU A 352 -4.37 41.72 5.53
CA GLU A 352 -4.75 42.71 6.55
C GLU A 352 -4.08 44.08 6.34
N LEU A 353 -2.83 44.12 5.88
CA LEU A 353 -2.12 45.36 5.57
C LEU A 353 -2.66 46.02 4.28
N GLU A 354 -3.01 45.22 3.27
CA GLU A 354 -3.66 45.71 2.04
C GLU A 354 -5.02 46.35 2.34
N GLU A 355 -5.81 45.75 3.24
CA GLU A 355 -7.06 46.33 3.72
C GLU A 355 -6.85 47.66 4.47
N LYS A 356 -5.78 47.78 5.28
CA LYS A 356 -5.42 49.06 5.92
C LYS A 356 -5.07 50.12 4.90
N ILE A 357 -4.29 49.78 3.85
CA ILE A 357 -4.00 50.71 2.76
C ILE A 357 -5.30 51.19 2.09
N ALA A 358 -6.26 50.30 1.85
CA ALA A 358 -7.54 50.68 1.25
C ALA A 358 -8.28 51.72 2.11
N LYS A 359 -8.34 51.53 3.44
CA LYS A 359 -8.96 52.48 4.38
C LYS A 359 -8.25 53.85 4.40
N HIS A 360 -6.92 53.85 4.37
CA HIS A 360 -6.16 55.10 4.30
C HIS A 360 -6.39 55.84 2.97
N LYS A 361 -6.50 55.09 1.85
CA LYS A 361 -6.83 55.68 0.53
C LYS A 361 -8.24 56.28 0.50
N GLU A 362 -9.22 55.63 1.12
CA GLU A 362 -10.58 56.16 1.28
C GLU A 362 -10.56 57.47 2.08
N THR A 363 -9.85 57.48 3.22
CA THR A 363 -9.69 58.68 4.06
C THR A 363 -9.06 59.85 3.29
N ILE A 364 -8.03 59.58 2.49
CA ILE A 364 -7.40 60.60 1.61
C ILE A 364 -8.41 61.14 0.59
N GLN A 365 -9.26 60.28 0.04
CA GLN A 365 -10.27 60.70 -0.93
C GLN A 365 -11.32 61.61 -0.28
N ASP A 366 -11.74 61.32 0.95
CA ASP A 366 -12.66 62.18 1.71
C ASP A 366 -12.06 63.56 2.00
N PHE A 367 -10.78 63.61 2.38
CA PHE A 367 -10.06 64.89 2.54
C PHE A 367 -9.98 65.67 1.22
N LYS A 368 -9.70 65.00 0.10
CA LYS A 368 -9.69 65.64 -1.23
C LYS A 368 -11.07 66.19 -1.59
N ASN A 369 -12.14 65.44 -1.34
CA ASN A 369 -13.51 65.89 -1.56
C ASN A 369 -13.84 67.13 -0.71
N THR A 370 -13.40 67.14 0.56
CA THR A 370 -13.57 68.28 1.47
C THR A 370 -12.87 69.53 0.93
N ILE A 371 -11.64 69.41 0.43
CA ILE A 371 -10.92 70.54 -0.21
C ILE A 371 -11.68 71.04 -1.44
N ILE A 372 -12.22 70.15 -2.27
CA ILE A 372 -13.01 70.52 -3.46
C ILE A 372 -14.24 71.34 -3.06
N GLU A 373 -14.98 70.92 -2.04
CA GLU A 373 -16.14 71.67 -1.53
C GLU A 373 -15.74 73.03 -0.96
N MET A 374 -14.65 73.09 -0.17
CA MET A 374 -14.13 74.34 0.35
C MET A 374 -13.71 75.31 -0.76
N VAL A 375 -13.04 74.83 -1.81
CA VAL A 375 -12.63 75.63 -2.97
C VAL A 375 -13.85 76.18 -3.71
N LYS A 376 -14.89 75.35 -3.88
CA LYS A 376 -16.15 75.78 -4.51
C LYS A 376 -16.81 76.91 -3.71
N ASN A 377 -16.96 76.75 -2.40
CA ASN A 377 -17.53 77.77 -1.52
C ASN A 377 -16.68 79.05 -1.48
N HIS A 378 -15.36 78.92 -1.55
CA HIS A 378 -14.47 80.08 -1.56
C HIS A 378 -14.53 80.85 -2.87
N LYS A 379 -14.76 80.18 -4.01
CA LYS A 379 -14.95 80.83 -5.31
C LYS A 379 -16.16 81.78 -5.29
N ASP A 380 -17.28 81.35 -4.72
CA ASP A 380 -18.47 82.19 -4.55
C ASP A 380 -18.18 83.43 -3.69
N ASN A 381 -17.26 83.32 -2.72
CA ASN A 381 -16.81 84.44 -1.89
C ASN A 381 -15.88 85.39 -2.64
N ILE A 382 -15.02 84.89 -3.55
CA ILE A 382 -14.17 85.73 -4.41
C ILE A 382 -15.02 86.56 -5.36
N ASP A 383 -16.02 85.95 -6.01
CA ASP A 383 -16.92 86.65 -6.93
C ASP A 383 -17.71 87.76 -6.20
N LYS A 384 -18.13 87.50 -4.95
CA LYS A 384 -18.72 88.52 -4.06
C LYS A 384 -17.73 89.59 -3.61
N GLU A 385 -16.47 89.22 -3.36
CA GLU A 385 -15.43 90.17 -2.98
C GLU A 385 -15.20 91.20 -4.10
N GLU A 386 -15.14 90.74 -5.36
CA GLU A 386 -14.99 91.61 -6.53
C GLU A 386 -16.19 92.53 -6.72
N SER A 387 -17.42 92.03 -6.57
CA SER A 387 -18.62 92.86 -6.69
C SER A 387 -18.71 93.94 -5.60
N LEU A 388 -18.42 93.59 -4.34
CA LEU A 388 -18.39 94.56 -3.22
C LEU A 388 -17.27 95.58 -3.38
N LYS A 389 -16.11 95.20 -3.93
CA LYS A 389 -15.03 96.14 -4.26
C LYS A 389 -15.47 97.18 -5.29
N LEU A 390 -16.18 96.75 -6.34
CA LEU A 390 -16.75 97.64 -7.34
C LEU A 390 -17.82 98.56 -6.72
N GLU A 391 -18.69 98.03 -5.86
CA GLU A 391 -19.72 98.79 -5.15
C GLU A 391 -19.13 99.85 -4.19
N ILE A 392 -18.05 99.51 -3.48
CA ILE A 392 -17.32 100.48 -2.63
C ILE A 392 -16.74 101.62 -3.48
N LEU A 393 -16.21 101.32 -4.67
CA LEU A 393 -15.67 102.34 -5.57
C LEU A 393 -16.76 103.29 -6.06
N THR A 394 -17.91 102.77 -6.48
CA THR A 394 -19.04 103.60 -6.93
C THR A 394 -19.65 104.42 -5.80
N LEU A 395 -19.83 103.85 -4.60
CA LEU A 395 -20.30 104.56 -3.41
C LEU A 395 -19.35 105.70 -3.01
N LYS A 396 -18.03 105.46 -3.05
CA LYS A 396 -17.01 106.52 -2.79
C LYS A 396 -17.08 107.65 -3.82
N GLU A 397 -17.32 107.35 -5.09
CA GLU A 397 -17.51 108.38 -6.12
C GLU A 397 -18.79 109.18 -5.93
N ASN A 398 -19.88 108.54 -5.50
CA ASN A 398 -21.15 109.21 -5.25
C ASN A 398 -21.12 110.09 -4.00
N ILE A 399 -20.46 109.67 -2.92
CA ILE A 399 -20.24 110.49 -1.72
C ILE A 399 -19.44 111.76 -2.05
N LYS A 400 -18.46 111.69 -2.97
CA LYS A 400 -17.73 112.88 -3.45
C LYS A 400 -18.62 113.88 -4.18
N LYS A 401 -19.71 113.42 -4.80
CA LYS A 401 -20.66 114.25 -5.57
C LYS A 401 -21.82 114.77 -4.72
N GLN A 402 -22.23 114.03 -3.69
CA GLN A 402 -23.38 114.35 -2.85
C GLN A 402 -23.11 113.84 -1.42
N ASP A 403 -22.88 114.75 -0.49
CA ASP A 403 -22.50 114.42 0.90
C ASP A 403 -23.74 113.98 1.70
N SER A 404 -24.09 112.69 1.58
CA SER A 404 -25.25 112.06 2.23
C SER A 404 -24.83 111.12 3.35
N LYS A 405 -25.44 111.27 4.53
CA LYS A 405 -25.24 110.36 5.67
C LYS A 405 -25.67 108.92 5.35
N GLU A 406 -26.73 108.74 4.57
CA GLU A 406 -27.22 107.43 4.13
C GLU A 406 -26.17 106.67 3.29
N LEU A 407 -25.51 107.37 2.37
CA LEU A 407 -24.44 106.79 1.55
C LEU A 407 -23.21 106.42 2.38
N GLN A 408 -22.90 107.20 3.43
CA GLN A 408 -21.82 106.89 4.35
C GLN A 408 -22.12 105.65 5.20
N GLU A 409 -23.37 105.47 5.65
CA GLU A 409 -23.81 104.27 6.37
C GLU A 409 -23.73 103.02 5.49
N GLN A 410 -24.21 103.09 4.24
CA GLN A 410 -24.10 102.02 3.24
C GLN A 410 -22.64 101.66 2.91
N LEU A 411 -21.77 102.66 2.77
CA LEU A 411 -20.34 102.43 2.56
C LEU A 411 -19.73 101.67 3.76
N SER A 412 -20.14 102.01 4.98
CA SER A 412 -19.66 101.35 6.19
C SER A 412 -20.09 99.89 6.27
N SER A 413 -21.34 99.58 5.88
CA SER A 413 -21.87 98.22 5.91
C SER A 413 -21.20 97.33 4.87
N VAL A 414 -21.09 97.79 3.62
CA VAL A 414 -20.42 97.08 2.51
C VAL A 414 -18.93 96.88 2.82
N SER A 415 -18.26 97.87 3.42
CA SER A 415 -16.86 97.73 3.86
C SER A 415 -16.68 96.71 4.99
N LEU A 416 -17.65 96.60 5.89
CA LEU A 416 -17.63 95.63 6.98
C LEU A 416 -17.88 94.21 6.46
N GLU A 417 -18.77 94.06 5.49
CA GLU A 417 -19.01 92.81 4.76
C GLU A 417 -17.78 92.35 3.97
N LEU A 418 -17.11 93.27 3.25
CA LEU A 418 -15.85 93.00 2.57
C LEU A 418 -14.78 92.49 3.54
N ARG A 419 -14.62 93.12 4.72
CA ARG A 419 -13.67 92.65 5.75
C ARG A 419 -14.01 91.26 6.27
N LYS A 420 -15.30 90.93 6.43
CA LYS A 420 -15.73 89.58 6.83
C LYS A 420 -15.35 88.54 5.77
N ILE A 421 -15.56 88.86 4.49
CA ILE A 421 -15.18 87.99 3.38
C ILE A 421 -13.67 87.79 3.31
N MET A 422 -12.88 88.86 3.42
CA MET A 422 -11.40 88.75 3.43
C MET A 422 -10.89 87.88 4.58
N ARG A 423 -11.43 88.06 5.81
CA ARG A 423 -11.10 87.19 6.95
C ARG A 423 -11.48 85.74 6.68
N SER A 424 -12.65 85.50 6.09
CA SER A 424 -13.06 84.14 5.72
C SER A 424 -12.10 83.51 4.70
N GLY A 425 -11.50 84.30 3.81
CA GLY A 425 -10.49 83.85 2.85
C GLY A 425 -9.15 83.47 3.49
N GLU A 426 -8.71 84.20 4.52
CA GLU A 426 -7.55 83.80 5.33
C GLU A 426 -7.82 82.48 6.05
N THR A 427 -8.98 82.34 6.72
CA THR A 427 -9.34 81.07 7.38
C THR A 427 -9.48 79.90 6.42
N PHE A 428 -9.92 80.15 5.18
CA PHE A 428 -9.96 79.12 4.13
C PHE A 428 -8.55 78.61 3.78
N LYS A 429 -7.58 79.50 3.63
CA LYS A 429 -6.19 79.11 3.33
C LYS A 429 -5.59 78.26 4.45
N ASP A 430 -5.80 78.67 5.69
CA ASP A 430 -5.29 77.93 6.86
C ASP A 430 -5.94 76.55 6.97
N ASN A 431 -7.27 76.47 6.86
CA ASN A 431 -8.00 75.19 6.91
C ASN A 431 -7.62 74.26 5.75
N LYS A 432 -7.45 74.81 4.54
CA LYS A 432 -7.02 74.03 3.38
C LYS A 432 -5.63 73.44 3.62
N LYS A 433 -4.70 74.25 4.13
CA LYS A 433 -3.34 73.80 4.46
C LYS A 433 -3.36 72.70 5.53
N GLU A 434 -4.20 72.82 6.56
CA GLU A 434 -4.35 71.79 7.59
C GLU A 434 -4.82 70.44 7.00
N ILE A 435 -5.77 70.47 6.05
CA ILE A 435 -6.23 69.25 5.38
C ILE A 435 -5.16 68.67 4.45
N GLU A 436 -4.40 69.52 3.74
CA GLU A 436 -3.26 69.09 2.92
C GLU A 436 -2.18 68.40 3.77
N GLU A 437 -1.86 68.92 4.95
CA GLU A 437 -0.95 68.28 5.92
C GLU A 437 -1.49 66.92 6.41
N LYS A 438 -2.80 66.80 6.63
CA LYS A 438 -3.44 65.51 6.97
C LYS A 438 -3.34 64.50 5.83
N ILE A 439 -3.51 64.93 4.58
CA ILE A 439 -3.34 64.07 3.40
C ILE A 439 -1.89 63.55 3.34
N GLU A 440 -0.90 64.42 3.50
CA GLU A 440 0.52 64.02 3.48
C GLU A 440 0.84 63.00 4.59
N LEU A 441 0.26 63.17 5.77
CA LEU A 441 0.42 62.25 6.89
C LEU A 441 -0.16 60.86 6.58
N GLU A 442 -1.34 60.80 5.97
CA GLU A 442 -1.95 59.53 5.53
C GLU A 442 -1.16 58.88 4.37
N GLU A 443 -0.65 59.67 3.42
CA GLU A 443 0.22 59.16 2.35
C GLU A 443 1.51 58.55 2.89
N ASN A 444 2.10 59.16 3.93
CA ASN A 444 3.28 58.63 4.59
C ASN A 444 2.98 57.32 5.35
N LYS A 445 1.80 57.18 5.96
CA LYS A 445 1.35 55.89 6.54
C LYS A 445 1.22 54.82 5.47
N ILE A 446 0.62 55.13 4.32
CA ILE A 446 0.52 54.19 3.19
C ILE A 446 1.91 53.73 2.76
N LYS A 447 2.86 54.63 2.53
CA LYS A 447 4.24 54.29 2.14
C LYS A 447 4.92 53.38 3.18
N SER A 448 4.69 53.62 4.47
CA SER A 448 5.22 52.77 5.54
C SER A 448 4.64 51.34 5.46
N ILE A 449 3.33 51.22 5.27
CA ILE A 449 2.65 49.92 5.15
C ILE A 449 3.08 49.19 3.87
N GLU A 450 3.23 49.90 2.73
CA GLU A 450 3.72 49.33 1.48
C GLU A 450 5.13 48.72 1.61
N ASN A 451 6.01 49.39 2.36
CA ASN A 451 7.35 48.86 2.67
C ASN A 451 7.28 47.60 3.54
N GLU A 452 6.35 47.55 4.51
CA GLU A 452 6.11 46.37 5.33
C GLU A 452 5.58 45.19 4.50
N ILE A 453 4.59 45.43 3.64
CA ILE A 453 4.09 44.44 2.68
C ILE A 453 5.23 43.91 1.82
N LYS A 454 6.04 44.78 1.22
CA LYS A 454 7.20 44.38 0.40
C LYS A 454 8.18 43.49 1.17
N ASN A 455 8.40 43.76 2.45
CA ASN A 455 9.27 42.95 3.30
C ASN A 455 8.63 41.57 3.62
N LEU A 456 7.33 41.54 3.90
CA LEU A 456 6.59 40.30 4.12
C LEU A 456 6.51 39.44 2.86
N THR A 457 6.27 40.03 1.70
CA THR A 457 6.25 39.33 0.41
C THR A 457 7.59 38.65 0.12
N LYS A 458 8.72 39.33 0.38
CA LYS A 458 10.05 38.71 0.27
C LYS A 458 10.24 37.52 1.22
N LYS A 459 9.75 37.63 2.47
CA LYS A 459 9.82 36.53 3.44
C LYS A 459 8.93 35.35 3.02
N LEU A 460 7.75 35.65 2.48
CA LEU A 460 6.82 34.68 1.92
C LEU A 460 7.48 33.90 0.77
N GLU A 461 8.07 34.59 -0.21
CA GLU A 461 8.77 33.94 -1.32
C GLU A 461 9.92 33.03 -0.85
N LEU A 462 10.66 33.45 0.18
CA LEU A 462 11.75 32.65 0.75
C LEU A 462 11.23 31.39 1.45
N GLU A 463 10.15 31.51 2.22
CA GLU A 463 9.52 30.35 2.87
C GLU A 463 8.81 29.42 1.87
N GLU A 464 8.22 29.94 0.79
CA GLU A 464 7.67 29.12 -0.29
C GLU A 464 8.76 28.29 -0.99
N LYS A 465 9.93 28.89 -1.27
CA LYS A 465 11.11 28.16 -1.77
C LYS A 465 11.62 27.12 -0.76
N ARG A 466 11.65 27.46 0.53
CA ARG A 466 12.03 26.52 1.59
C ARG A 466 11.07 25.33 1.65
N LYS A 467 9.76 25.56 1.57
CA LYS A 467 8.74 24.51 1.50
C LYS A 467 8.97 23.60 0.29
N GLU A 468 9.21 24.17 -0.88
CA GLU A 468 9.50 23.39 -2.09
C GLU A 468 10.70 22.46 -1.90
N ASN A 469 11.79 22.99 -1.31
CA ASN A 469 12.96 22.19 -0.96
C ASN A 469 12.63 21.06 0.04
N LEU A 470 11.83 21.36 1.08
CA LEU A 470 11.38 20.35 2.05
C LEU A 470 10.55 19.25 1.38
N VAL A 471 9.64 19.60 0.46
CA VAL A 471 8.83 18.63 -0.31
C VAL A 471 9.73 17.75 -1.19
N ASN A 472 10.75 18.32 -1.83
CA ASN A 472 11.69 17.55 -2.65
C ASN A 472 12.55 16.59 -1.80
N LEU A 473 12.96 17.01 -0.60
CA LEU A 473 13.66 16.15 0.36
C LEU A 473 12.74 15.07 0.96
N HIS A 474 11.43 15.30 1.02
CA HIS A 474 10.45 14.36 1.55
C HIS A 474 10.19 13.17 0.61
N LYS A 475 10.17 13.39 -0.71
CA LYS A 475 9.90 12.34 -1.72
C LYS A 475 10.69 11.03 -1.49
N PRO A 476 12.03 11.04 -1.38
CA PRO A 476 12.79 9.81 -1.15
C PRO A 476 12.55 9.19 0.24
N LEU A 477 12.11 9.96 1.23
CA LEU A 477 11.73 9.43 2.54
C LEU A 477 10.39 8.71 2.48
N GLU A 478 9.42 9.26 1.75
CA GLU A 478 8.13 8.62 1.51
C GLU A 478 8.30 7.31 0.73
N GLU A 479 9.14 7.29 -0.30
CA GLU A 479 9.46 6.05 -1.03
C GLU A 479 10.03 4.97 -0.11
N LYS A 480 11.01 5.31 0.74
CA LYS A 480 11.58 4.37 1.73
C LYS A 480 10.53 3.89 2.72
N TYR A 481 9.64 4.79 3.16
CA TYR A 481 8.55 4.46 4.08
C TYR A 481 7.56 3.47 3.45
N GLN A 482 7.15 3.70 2.20
CA GLN A 482 6.26 2.79 1.46
C GLN A 482 6.90 1.41 1.24
N ILE A 483 8.21 1.36 0.94
CA ILE A 483 8.95 0.10 0.84
C ILE A 483 8.92 -0.65 2.18
N ALA A 484 9.20 0.04 3.30
CA ALA A 484 9.17 -0.56 4.63
C ALA A 484 7.77 -1.06 5.02
N LEU A 485 6.72 -0.27 4.74
CA LEU A 485 5.33 -0.66 4.97
C LEU A 485 4.94 -1.91 4.19
N LYS A 486 5.30 -1.96 2.91
CA LYS A 486 5.01 -3.13 2.07
C LYS A 486 5.77 -4.37 2.52
N ALA A 487 7.04 -4.23 2.89
CA ALA A 487 7.83 -5.33 3.43
C ALA A 487 7.19 -5.87 4.73
N LEU A 488 6.81 -4.98 5.64
CA LEU A 488 6.17 -5.35 6.90
C LEU A 488 4.80 -6.01 6.66
N SER A 489 3.95 -5.43 5.80
CA SER A 489 2.62 -5.97 5.51
C SER A 489 2.66 -7.37 4.91
N LEU A 490 3.65 -7.65 4.05
CA LEU A 490 3.85 -8.98 3.48
C LEU A 490 4.40 -9.99 4.49
N THR A 491 5.13 -9.55 5.51
CA THR A 491 5.75 -10.44 6.50
C THR A 491 4.82 -10.77 7.67
N LEU A 492 3.96 -9.84 8.11
CA LEU A 492 2.99 -10.05 9.19
C LEU A 492 2.18 -11.37 9.10
N PRO A 493 1.56 -11.73 7.95
CA PRO A 493 0.74 -12.94 7.85
C PRO A 493 1.52 -14.25 7.74
N LYS A 494 2.87 -14.19 7.65
CA LYS A 494 3.73 -15.38 7.47
C LYS A 494 3.89 -16.18 8.76
N PHE A 495 3.78 -15.55 9.92
CA PHE A 495 3.81 -16.26 11.20
C PHE A 495 2.42 -16.86 11.48
N ARG A 496 2.35 -18.18 11.57
CA ARG A 496 1.12 -18.93 11.88
C ARG A 496 1.45 -20.05 12.86
N ILE A 497 0.55 -20.26 13.83
CA ILE A 497 0.61 -21.33 14.84
C ILE A 497 -0.27 -22.49 14.40
#